data_AF-A0A5A7UZS5-F1
#
_entry.id   AF-A0A5A7UZS5-F1
#
_cell.length_a   1.000
_cell.length_b   1.000
_cell.length_c   1.000
_cell.angle_alpha   90.00
_cell.angle_beta   90.00
_cell.angle_gamma   90.00
#
_symmetry.space_group_name_H-M   'P 1'
#
loop_
_entity.id
_entity.type
_entity.pdbx_description
1 polymer ?
#
loop_
_entity_poly.entity_id
_entity_poly.type
_entity_poly.pdbx_seq_one_letter_code
_entity_poly.pdbx_strand_id
1 'polypeptide(L)'
;MDRLWRAGKSRLVKQIRDAPTKDAILKLMPDNLQFVDDWMDFVSEKTSANFKLKSKKYKAMKKKQLLHTCSRKGYARLVEEMRKGSSDSSSVTKFALWTKAHKRKDGQPVNSQVAETLESLAFVMVFDIQPNIVFAYI
;
A
#
# COMPACT_ATOMS: atom_id res chain seq x y z
N MET A 1 19.22 10.61 -5.17
CA MET A 1 18.72 11.98 -4.93
C MET A 1 17.19 12.07 -4.83
N ASP A 2 16.44 11.19 -5.50
CA ASP A 2 14.96 11.24 -5.60
C ASP A 2 14.16 11.29 -4.29
N ARG A 3 14.65 10.65 -3.22
CA ARG A 3 13.94 10.62 -1.94
C ARG A 3 13.90 12.00 -1.25
N LEU A 4 14.97 12.78 -1.39
CA LEU A 4 15.08 14.12 -0.81
C LEU A 4 14.11 15.08 -1.51
N TRP A 5 14.07 15.03 -2.85
CA TRP A 5 13.14 15.81 -3.65
C TRP A 5 11.68 15.48 -3.32
N ARG A 6 11.31 14.19 -3.28
CA ARG A 6 9.94 13.76 -2.94
C ARG A 6 9.51 14.25 -1.56
N ALA A 7 10.39 14.13 -0.56
CA ALA A 7 10.11 14.58 0.80
C ALA A 7 10.02 16.12 0.89
N GLY A 8 10.93 16.84 0.23
CA GLY A 8 10.93 18.30 0.16
C GLY A 8 9.64 18.84 -0.46
N LYS A 9 9.26 18.34 -1.64
CA LYS A 9 8.01 18.72 -2.31
C LYS A 9 6.77 18.45 -1.46
N SER A 10 6.72 17.31 -0.76
CA SER A 10 5.61 16.98 0.14
C SER A 10 5.49 17.97 1.30
N ARG A 11 6.62 18.35 1.93
CA ARG A 11 6.65 19.35 3.00
C ARG A 11 6.22 20.74 2.49
N LEU A 12 6.72 21.15 1.33
CA LEU A 12 6.37 22.42 0.70
C LEU A 12 4.86 22.51 0.42
N VAL A 13 4.28 21.48 -0.20
CA VAL A 13 2.82 21.43 -0.46
C VAL A 13 2.01 21.47 0.84
N LYS A 14 2.53 20.88 1.92
CA LYS A 14 1.89 20.97 3.23
C LYS A 14 1.92 22.41 3.76
N GLN A 15 3.07 23.08 3.70
CA GLN A 15 3.22 24.48 4.12
C GLN A 15 2.32 25.41 3.32
N ILE A 16 2.24 25.25 1.99
CA ILE A 16 1.35 26.04 1.12
C ILE A 16 -0.12 25.89 1.55
N ARG A 17 -0.54 24.67 1.89
CA ARG A 17 -1.94 24.41 2.29
C ARG A 17 -2.25 24.92 3.69
N ASP A 18 -1.28 24.88 4.59
CA ASP A 18 -1.43 25.29 5.98
C ASP A 18 -1.21 26.81 6.14
N ALA A 19 -0.74 27.50 5.08
CA ALA A 19 -0.52 28.95 5.07
C ALA A 19 -1.86 29.73 5.09
N PRO A 20 -2.02 30.74 5.97
CA PRO A 20 -3.26 31.48 6.12
C PRO A 20 -3.46 32.60 5.08
N THR A 21 -2.39 33.09 4.47
CA THR A 21 -2.39 34.30 3.63
C THR A 21 -1.58 34.10 2.36
N LYS A 22 -1.95 34.80 1.27
CA LYS A 22 -1.22 34.77 -0.01
C LYS A 22 0.24 35.22 0.13
N ASP A 23 0.52 36.22 0.96
CA ASP A 23 1.89 36.69 1.21
C ASP A 23 2.76 35.61 1.87
N ALA A 24 2.18 34.78 2.74
CA ALA A 24 2.88 33.65 3.33
C ALA A 24 3.20 32.58 2.29
N ILE A 25 2.34 32.42 1.27
CA ILE A 25 2.59 31.50 0.14
C ILE A 25 3.69 32.04 -0.78
N LEU A 26 3.75 33.36 -1.01
CA LEU A 26 4.82 33.98 -1.80
C LEU A 26 6.18 33.84 -1.11
N LYS A 27 6.25 33.94 0.22
CA LYS A 27 7.49 33.68 0.99
C LYS A 27 7.97 32.23 0.92
N LEU A 28 7.13 31.29 0.49
CA LEU A 28 7.49 29.88 0.29
C LEU A 28 8.00 29.61 -1.13
N MET A 29 8.01 30.61 -2.01
CA MET A 29 8.52 30.49 -3.37
C MET A 29 10.03 30.19 -3.33
N PRO A 30 10.49 29.12 -4.01
CA PRO A 30 11.92 28.84 -4.16
C PRO A 30 12.65 29.93 -4.95
N ASP A 31 13.84 30.32 -4.48
CA ASP A 31 14.68 31.36 -5.11
C ASP A 31 15.09 31.04 -6.56
N ASN A 32 15.05 29.77 -6.94
CA ASN A 32 15.43 29.30 -8.28
C ASN A 32 14.29 29.42 -9.32
N LEU A 33 13.11 29.89 -8.93
CA LEU A 33 12.03 30.16 -9.87
C LEU A 33 12.16 31.57 -10.44
N GLN A 34 12.12 31.68 -11.76
CA GLN A 34 12.24 32.97 -12.46
C GLN A 34 10.91 33.72 -12.55
N PHE A 35 9.78 32.99 -12.56
CA PHE A 35 8.46 33.55 -12.79
C PHE A 35 7.53 33.26 -11.62
N VAL A 36 6.88 34.32 -11.13
CA VAL A 36 5.87 34.23 -10.07
C VAL A 36 4.60 33.54 -10.58
N ASP A 37 4.27 33.69 -11.86
CA ASP A 37 3.08 33.06 -12.45
C ASP A 37 3.16 31.54 -12.42
N ASP A 38 4.32 30.95 -12.77
CA ASP A 38 4.56 29.50 -12.64
C ASP A 38 4.37 29.00 -11.21
N TRP A 39 4.77 29.82 -10.23
CA TRP A 39 4.56 29.52 -8.82
C TRP A 39 3.08 29.54 -8.45
N MET A 40 2.34 30.54 -8.93
CA MET A 40 0.90 30.67 -8.66
C MET A 40 0.08 29.57 -9.33
N ASP A 41 0.45 29.16 -10.54
CA ASP A 41 -0.13 28.00 -11.23
C ASP A 41 0.10 26.71 -10.44
N PHE A 42 1.32 26.51 -9.92
CA PHE A 42 1.62 25.38 -9.06
C PHE A 42 0.78 25.39 -7.77
N VAL A 43 0.68 26.54 -7.10
CA VAL A 43 -0.14 26.70 -5.89
C VAL A 43 -1.61 26.41 -6.19
N SER A 44 -2.14 26.93 -7.30
CA SER A 44 -3.52 26.69 -7.75
C SER A 44 -3.77 25.19 -7.98
N GLU A 45 -2.87 24.51 -8.71
CA GLU A 45 -2.97 23.08 -8.97
C GLU A 45 -2.97 22.27 -7.66
N LYS A 46 -2.08 22.60 -6.72
CA LYS A 46 -1.91 21.84 -5.46
C LYS A 46 -2.99 22.13 -4.42
N THR A 47 -3.67 23.27 -4.51
CA THR A 47 -4.79 23.64 -3.63
C THR A 47 -6.16 23.30 -4.21
N SER A 48 -6.21 22.95 -5.50
CA SER A 48 -7.41 22.56 -6.23
C SER A 48 -8.20 21.42 -5.58
N ALA A 49 -9.53 21.43 -5.79
CA ALA A 49 -10.42 20.38 -5.32
C ALA A 49 -10.06 19.00 -5.93
N ASN A 50 -9.71 18.97 -7.21
CA ASN A 50 -9.31 17.74 -7.91
C ASN A 50 -8.07 17.10 -7.28
N PHE A 51 -7.05 17.90 -6.97
CA PHE A 51 -5.85 17.40 -6.31
C PHE A 51 -6.15 16.86 -4.91
N LYS A 52 -6.99 17.55 -4.13
CA LYS A 52 -7.43 17.10 -2.79
C LYS A 52 -8.16 15.76 -2.88
N LEU A 53 -9.08 15.60 -3.84
CA LEU A 53 -9.81 14.34 -4.06
C LEU A 53 -8.84 13.20 -4.42
N LYS A 54 -7.94 13.44 -5.38
CA LYS A 54 -6.92 12.47 -5.80
C LYS A 54 -6.04 12.06 -4.62
N SER A 55 -5.55 13.01 -3.83
CA SER A 55 -4.73 12.75 -2.63
C SER A 55 -5.48 11.92 -1.58
N LYS A 56 -6.76 12.25 -1.30
CA LYS A 56 -7.61 11.45 -0.39
C LYS A 56 -7.77 10.02 -0.89
N LYS A 57 -8.04 9.82 -2.18
CA LYS A 57 -8.15 8.48 -2.82
C LYS A 57 -6.87 7.66 -2.60
N TYR A 58 -5.70 8.20 -2.92
CA TYR A 58 -4.42 7.49 -2.72
C TYR A 58 -4.11 7.19 -1.25
N LYS A 59 -4.42 8.11 -0.34
CA LYS A 59 -4.27 7.86 1.11
C LYS A 59 -5.18 6.73 1.59
N ALA A 60 -6.42 6.68 1.12
CA ALA A 60 -7.34 5.60 1.43
C ALA A 60 -6.84 4.26 0.88
N MET A 61 -6.36 4.22 -0.37
CA MET A 61 -5.77 3.02 -0.96
C MET A 61 -4.54 2.55 -0.17
N LYS A 62 -3.64 3.45 0.22
CA LYS A 62 -2.45 3.10 1.02
C LYS A 62 -2.82 2.53 2.39
N LYS A 63 -3.86 3.03 3.04
CA LYS A 63 -4.36 2.51 4.32
C LYS A 63 -4.94 1.09 4.20
N LYS A 64 -5.48 0.73 3.02
CA LYS A 64 -6.03 -0.60 2.74
C LYS A 64 -4.96 -1.63 2.31
N GLN A 65 -3.71 -1.21 2.09
CA GLN A 65 -2.65 -2.15 1.74
C GLN A 65 -2.30 -3.01 2.95
N LEU A 66 -2.43 -4.33 2.78
CA LEU A 66 -2.00 -5.30 3.76
C LEU A 66 -0.47 -5.38 3.76
N LEU A 67 0.12 -5.27 4.95
CA LEU A 67 1.57 -5.34 5.12
C LEU A 67 2.03 -6.78 4.97
N HIS A 68 2.96 -7.03 4.04
CA HIS A 68 3.67 -8.30 3.96
C HIS A 68 4.84 -8.33 4.96
N THR A 69 5.12 -9.49 5.54
CA THR A 69 6.26 -9.74 6.43
C THR A 69 7.52 -10.15 5.68
N CYS A 70 7.44 -10.33 4.36
CA CYS A 70 8.55 -10.81 3.55
C CYS A 70 9.67 -9.77 3.33
N SER A 71 9.94 -8.86 4.28
CA SER A 71 11.10 -7.95 4.28
C SER A 71 11.44 -7.39 2.88
N ARG A 72 12.68 -7.59 2.40
CA ARG A 72 13.13 -7.29 1.03
C ARG A 72 12.98 -8.47 0.05
N LYS A 73 12.47 -9.62 0.53
CA LYS A 73 12.29 -10.82 -0.29
C LYS A 73 10.97 -10.70 -1.02
N GLY A 74 11.01 -10.74 -2.36
CA GLY A 74 9.78 -10.85 -3.15
C GLY A 74 9.16 -12.24 -3.07
N TYR A 75 7.94 -12.38 -3.56
CA TYR A 75 7.22 -13.65 -3.63
C TYR A 75 8.02 -14.76 -4.35
N ALA A 76 8.75 -14.45 -5.42
CA ALA A 76 9.57 -15.42 -6.14
C ALA A 76 10.63 -16.08 -5.23
N ARG A 77 11.33 -15.29 -4.41
CA ARG A 77 12.32 -15.84 -3.46
C ARG A 77 11.64 -16.62 -2.34
N LEU A 78 10.46 -16.18 -1.91
CA LEU A 78 9.69 -16.88 -0.88
C LEU A 78 9.20 -18.26 -1.37
N VAL A 79 8.79 -18.36 -2.64
CA VAL A 79 8.44 -19.64 -3.28
C VAL A 79 9.64 -20.58 -3.28
N GLU A 80 10.81 -20.13 -3.73
CA GLU A 80 12.03 -20.95 -3.72
C GLU A 80 12.42 -21.42 -2.32
N GLU A 81 12.29 -20.58 -1.30
CA GLU A 81 12.52 -20.98 0.09
C GLU A 81 11.51 -22.01 0.59
N MET A 82 10.25 -21.93 0.15
CA MET A 82 9.24 -22.94 0.45
C MET A 82 9.60 -24.27 -0.22
N ARG A 83 10.00 -24.25 -1.50
CA ARG A 83 10.40 -25.44 -2.26
C ARG A 83 11.63 -26.14 -1.70
N LYS A 84 12.63 -25.37 -1.25
CA LYS A 84 13.86 -25.91 -0.66
C LYS A 84 13.65 -26.54 0.72
N GLY A 85 12.62 -26.08 1.44
CA GLY A 85 12.28 -26.57 2.77
C GLY A 85 11.21 -27.67 2.78
N SER A 86 10.60 -28.00 1.63
CA SER A 86 9.60 -29.05 1.49
C SER A 86 10.16 -30.25 0.73
N SER A 87 9.76 -31.46 1.11
CA SER A 87 10.04 -32.67 0.35
C SER A 87 9.32 -32.65 -1.01
N ASP A 88 8.13 -32.05 -1.05
CA ASP A 88 7.35 -31.83 -2.27
C ASP A 88 7.61 -30.42 -2.83
N SER A 89 8.54 -30.33 -3.79
CA SER A 89 8.97 -29.06 -4.40
C SER A 89 8.00 -28.52 -5.47
N SER A 90 7.02 -29.33 -5.89
CA SER A 90 6.14 -29.04 -7.04
C SER A 90 4.86 -28.26 -6.70
N SER A 91 4.46 -28.13 -5.43
CA SER A 91 3.09 -27.72 -5.05
C SER A 91 3.00 -26.55 -4.07
N VAL A 92 3.78 -25.48 -4.25
CA VAL A 92 3.57 -24.24 -3.48
C VAL A 92 2.31 -23.52 -3.97
N THR A 93 1.17 -23.76 -3.31
CA THR A 93 -0.10 -23.09 -3.60
C THR A 93 -0.02 -21.60 -3.29
N LYS A 94 -0.69 -20.78 -4.11
CA LYS A 94 -0.76 -19.31 -3.94
C LYS A 94 -1.27 -18.91 -2.55
N PHE A 95 -2.22 -19.64 -1.98
CA PHE A 95 -2.71 -19.43 -0.61
C PHE A 95 -1.63 -19.69 0.44
N ALA A 96 -0.89 -20.79 0.34
CA ALA A 96 0.19 -21.12 1.27
C ALA A 96 1.31 -20.06 1.20
N LEU A 97 1.65 -19.62 -0.01
CA LEU A 97 2.58 -18.53 -0.24
C LEU A 97 2.10 -17.21 0.38
N TRP A 98 0.83 -16.87 0.16
CA TRP A 98 0.23 -15.64 0.68
C TRP A 98 0.15 -15.66 2.21
N THR A 99 -0.20 -16.81 2.79
CA THR A 99 -0.24 -17.06 4.24
C THR A 99 1.14 -16.89 4.86
N LYS A 100 2.19 -17.49 4.26
CA LYS A 100 3.57 -17.33 4.73
C LYS A 100 4.07 -15.89 4.61
N ALA A 101 3.66 -15.18 3.56
CA ALA A 101 4.06 -13.79 3.33
C ALA A 101 3.39 -12.78 4.28
N HIS A 102 2.29 -13.14 4.94
CA HIS A 102 1.53 -12.24 5.80
C HIS A 102 1.47 -12.68 7.28
N LYS A 103 2.12 -13.80 7.62
CA LYS A 103 2.35 -14.23 9.01
C LYS A 103 3.73 -13.82 9.49
N ARG A 104 3.85 -13.56 10.79
CA ARG A 104 5.13 -13.38 11.48
C ARG A 104 5.85 -14.72 11.63
N LYS A 105 7.10 -14.70 12.09
CA LYS A 105 7.84 -15.94 12.42
C LYS A 105 7.11 -16.79 13.45
N ASP A 106 6.38 -16.15 14.35
CA ASP A 106 5.58 -16.79 15.41
C ASP A 106 4.25 -17.39 14.90
N GLY A 107 4.00 -17.36 13.58
CA GLY A 107 2.78 -17.88 12.95
C GLY A 107 1.54 -16.98 13.08
N GLN A 108 1.61 -15.91 13.89
CA GLN A 108 0.53 -14.95 14.07
C GLN A 108 0.40 -13.97 12.89
N PRO A 109 -0.82 -13.55 12.51
CA PRO A 109 -1.05 -12.53 11.50
C PRO A 109 -0.50 -11.17 11.96
N VAL A 110 -0.09 -10.33 11.01
CA VAL A 110 0.53 -9.02 11.30
C VAL A 110 -0.47 -8.02 11.89
N ASN A 111 -1.73 -8.09 11.46
CA ASN A 111 -2.81 -7.23 11.91
C ASN A 111 -4.16 -7.96 11.80
N SER A 112 -5.21 -7.38 12.38
CA SER A 112 -6.58 -7.93 12.31
C SER A 112 -7.09 -8.07 10.87
N GLN A 113 -6.79 -7.11 10.00
CA GLN A 113 -7.22 -7.15 8.59
C GLN A 113 -6.63 -8.34 7.82
N VAL A 114 -5.37 -8.71 8.09
CA VAL A 114 -4.75 -9.92 7.53
C VAL A 114 -5.43 -11.17 8.07
N ALA A 115 -5.80 -11.19 9.35
CA ALA A 115 -6.53 -12.32 9.95
C ALA A 115 -7.89 -12.53 9.26
N GLU A 116 -8.71 -11.48 9.16
CA GLU A 116 -10.01 -11.50 8.47
C GLU A 116 -9.88 -11.95 7.00
N THR A 117 -8.83 -11.50 6.31
CA THR A 117 -8.56 -11.89 4.92
C THR A 117 -8.12 -13.36 4.82
N LEU A 118 -7.33 -13.86 5.77
CA LEU A 118 -6.95 -15.28 5.83
C LEU A 118 -8.16 -16.17 6.04
N GLU A 119 -9.07 -15.79 6.94
CA GLU A 119 -10.32 -16.50 7.19
C GLU A 119 -11.21 -16.52 5.93
N SER A 120 -11.37 -15.36 5.28
CA SER A 120 -12.14 -15.25 4.03
C SER A 120 -11.55 -16.10 2.91
N LEU A 121 -10.22 -16.12 2.77
CA LEU A 121 -9.53 -16.93 1.76
C LEU A 121 -9.63 -18.43 2.08
N ALA A 122 -9.53 -18.80 3.35
CA ALA A 122 -9.70 -20.19 3.79
C ALA A 122 -11.12 -20.68 3.50
N PHE A 123 -12.12 -19.86 3.77
CA PHE A 123 -13.51 -20.12 3.42
C PHE A 123 -13.63 -20.42 1.92
N VAL A 124 -13.20 -19.51 1.04
CA VAL A 124 -13.28 -19.70 -0.43
C VAL A 124 -12.60 -20.99 -0.89
N MET A 125 -11.41 -21.31 -0.38
CA MET A 125 -10.74 -22.56 -0.75
C MET A 125 -11.48 -23.82 -0.29
N VAL A 126 -12.21 -23.77 0.82
CA VAL A 126 -13.04 -24.90 1.27
C VAL A 126 -14.24 -25.11 0.32
N PHE A 127 -14.85 -24.05 -0.20
CA PHE A 127 -15.95 -24.18 -1.18
C PHE A 127 -15.47 -24.62 -2.56
N ASP A 128 -14.29 -24.15 -3.02
CA ASP A 128 -13.73 -24.57 -4.31
C ASP A 128 -13.21 -26.03 -4.31
N ILE A 129 -12.80 -26.55 -3.14
CA ILE A 129 -12.28 -27.93 -3.01
C ILE A 129 -13.40 -28.94 -2.74
N GLN A 130 -14.59 -28.50 -2.30
CA GLN A 130 -15.75 -29.38 -2.04
C GLN A 130 -17.09 -28.72 -2.44
N PRO A 131 -17.41 -28.62 -3.75
CA PRO A 131 -18.75 -28.18 -4.17
C PRO A 131 -19.86 -29.17 -3.77
N ASN A 132 -19.52 -30.38 -3.30
CA ASN A 132 -20.45 -31.48 -3.10
C ASN A 132 -20.78 -31.85 -1.64
N ILE A 133 -20.28 -31.13 -0.62
CA ILE A 133 -20.58 -31.49 0.78
C ILE A 133 -21.79 -30.73 1.37
N VAL A 134 -22.20 -29.61 0.79
CA VAL A 134 -23.31 -28.81 1.36
C VAL A 134 -24.71 -29.38 1.01
N PHE A 135 -24.82 -30.30 0.04
CA PHE A 135 -26.11 -30.93 -0.31
C PHE A 135 -26.46 -32.19 0.51
N ALA A 136 -25.62 -32.62 1.46
CA ALA A 136 -25.87 -33.82 2.26
C ALA A 136 -26.53 -33.57 3.64
N TYR A 137 -26.94 -32.32 3.91
CA TYR A 137 -27.68 -31.96 5.14
C TYR A 137 -28.92 -31.11 4.82
N ILE A 138 -29.75 -31.60 3.89
CA ILE A 138 -31.19 -31.28 3.81
C ILE A 138 -31.94 -32.59 3.66
#